data_AF-A0A1R1SHM1-F1
#
_entry.id   AF-A0A1R1SHM1-F1
#
_cell.length_a   1.000
_cell.length_b   1.000
_cell.length_c   1.000
_cell.angle_alpha   90.00
_cell.angle_beta   90.00
_cell.angle_gamma   90.00
#
_symmetry.space_group_name_H-M   'P 1'
#
loop_
_entity.id
_entity.type
_entity.pdbx_description
1 polymer ?
#
loop_
_entity_poly.entity_id
_entity_poly.type
_entity_poly.pdbx_seq_one_letter_code
_entity_poly.pdbx_strand_id
1 'polypeptide(L)'
;MRSGSGRAALLGRVTALTAASAAVAQAAVLSAVPAGAEPRDPAQDPTAQGATPGAVQRLYAQAERATERYNAAEAHTEGLRRQVDRLQDRVARGQERLNRMRLALAALAGGQYRSGGVAPGLALILSEDPAHYLTKAATLERIGERQAGQLRVFQAAQRTLRQQRAEAAARLARLEHSRKAVIRHKRAVRHKLATARRLLNALSPGERTAYLHGSPAALQPSGAPDLPPSSPRAAAALEAARGAVGRP
;
A
#
# COMPACT_ATOMS: atom_id res chain seq x y z
N MET A 1 -3.38 -14.09 63.72
CA MET A 1 -3.06 -15.02 62.61
C MET A 1 -3.42 -14.35 61.28
N ARG A 2 -2.45 -14.26 60.36
CA ARG A 2 -2.53 -14.00 58.90
C ARG A 2 -3.31 -12.74 58.47
N SER A 3 -2.68 -11.58 58.24
CA SER A 3 -1.74 -11.23 57.16
C SER A 3 -2.23 -11.68 55.76
N GLY A 4 -2.64 -10.70 54.96
CA GLY A 4 -3.16 -10.86 53.60
C GLY A 4 -3.03 -9.55 52.81
N SER A 5 -1.80 -9.29 52.40
CA SER A 5 -1.31 -8.26 51.49
C SER A 5 -2.05 -8.20 50.14
N GLY A 6 -2.28 -6.99 49.62
CA GLY A 6 -2.82 -6.80 48.27
C GLY A 6 -2.84 -5.36 47.76
N ARG A 7 -1.81 -4.54 48.02
CA ARG A 7 -1.60 -3.28 47.29
C ARG A 7 -0.94 -3.60 45.95
N ALA A 8 -1.75 -3.83 44.92
CA ALA A 8 -1.26 -3.92 43.53
C ALA A 8 -1.52 -2.58 42.84
N ALA A 9 -0.45 -1.83 42.64
CA ALA A 9 -0.40 -0.63 41.83
C ALA A 9 -0.74 -0.98 40.37
N LEU A 10 -1.90 -0.53 39.87
CA LEU A 10 -2.13 -0.40 38.44
C LEU A 10 -1.63 0.96 37.99
N LEU A 11 -0.32 1.03 37.76
CA LEU A 11 0.32 2.13 37.04
C LEU A 11 -0.19 2.11 35.60
N GLY A 12 -0.88 3.20 35.23
CA GLY A 12 -1.42 3.44 33.91
C GLY A 12 -0.33 3.38 32.85
N ARG A 13 -0.51 2.49 31.88
CA ARG A 13 0.23 2.54 30.62
C ARG A 13 -0.37 3.63 29.74
N VAL A 14 0.10 4.86 29.92
CA VAL A 14 -0.12 5.94 28.96
C VAL A 14 0.73 5.62 27.73
N THR A 15 0.09 5.07 26.70
CA THR A 15 0.62 5.07 25.33
C THR A 15 0.69 6.50 24.84
N ALA A 16 1.85 7.14 25.02
CA ALA A 16 2.14 8.42 24.43
C ALA A 16 2.29 8.27 22.90
N LEU A 17 1.17 8.35 22.19
CA LEU A 17 1.16 8.60 20.75
C LEU A 17 1.67 10.02 20.53
N THR A 18 2.97 10.16 20.26
CA THR A 18 3.54 11.43 19.81
C THR A 18 3.13 11.64 18.35
N ALA A 19 2.03 12.37 18.16
CA ALA A 19 1.63 12.87 16.86
C ALA A 19 2.65 13.93 16.38
N ALA A 20 3.60 13.50 15.55
CA ALA A 20 4.46 14.42 14.83
C ALA A 20 3.66 15.04 13.67
N SER A 21 3.18 16.26 13.87
CA SER A 21 2.63 17.11 12.82
C SER A 21 3.75 17.57 11.89
N ALA A 22 4.03 16.77 10.85
CA ALA A 22 4.82 17.21 9.72
C ALA A 22 3.93 18.05 8.79
N ALA A 23 4.10 19.36 8.82
CA ALA A 23 3.57 20.26 7.79
C ALA A 23 4.23 19.90 6.45
N VAL A 24 3.50 19.18 5.60
CA VAL A 24 3.91 18.92 4.22
C VAL A 24 3.49 20.11 3.39
N ALA A 25 4.45 20.95 3.01
CA ALA A 25 4.26 21.95 1.97
C ALA A 25 3.89 21.22 0.67
N GLN A 26 2.63 21.39 0.23
CA GLN A 26 2.12 20.84 -1.01
C GLN A 26 2.67 21.65 -2.19
N ALA A 27 3.76 21.18 -2.79
CA ALA A 27 4.07 21.55 -4.18
C ALA A 27 3.21 20.65 -5.08
N ALA A 28 2.01 21.12 -5.40
CA ALA A 28 1.11 20.49 -6.35
C ALA A 28 1.69 20.63 -7.77
N VAL A 29 2.56 19.71 -8.18
CA VAL A 29 2.82 19.50 -9.60
C VAL A 29 1.62 18.76 -10.16
N LEU A 30 0.69 19.51 -10.75
CA LEU A 30 -0.40 18.99 -11.58
C LEU A 30 0.19 18.32 -12.82
N SER A 31 0.66 17.08 -12.69
CA SER A 31 0.71 16.19 -13.83
C SER A 31 -0.74 15.84 -14.17
N ALA A 32 -1.27 16.50 -15.19
CA ALA A 32 -2.56 16.22 -15.80
C ALA A 32 -2.59 14.76 -16.28
N VAL A 33 -2.98 13.85 -15.39
CA VAL A 33 -3.61 12.60 -15.83
C VAL A 33 -4.86 13.08 -16.56
N PRO A 34 -5.10 12.69 -17.82
CA PRO A 34 -6.35 13.05 -18.47
C PRO A 34 -7.45 12.55 -17.56
N ALA A 35 -8.21 13.47 -16.99
CA ALA A 35 -9.47 13.17 -16.40
C ALA A 35 -10.30 12.62 -17.56
N GLY A 36 -10.29 11.31 -17.72
CA GLY A 36 -11.14 10.58 -18.65
C GLY A 36 -12.58 10.73 -18.18
N ALA A 37 -13.12 11.94 -18.29
CA ALA A 37 -14.48 12.10 -18.75
C ALA A 37 -14.44 11.55 -20.17
N GLU A 38 -14.71 10.24 -20.27
CA GLU A 38 -15.01 9.61 -21.55
C GLU A 38 -16.06 10.51 -22.22
N PRO A 39 -15.79 11.11 -23.40
CA PRO A 39 -16.73 11.97 -24.07
C PRO A 39 -18.06 11.24 -24.15
N ARG A 40 -19.08 11.79 -23.48
CA ARG A 40 -20.44 11.24 -23.59
C ARG A 40 -20.93 11.67 -24.96
N ASP A 41 -20.61 10.86 -25.96
CA ASP A 41 -21.11 11.04 -27.31
C ASP A 41 -22.63 10.79 -27.26
N PRO A 42 -23.49 11.83 -27.37
CA PRO A 42 -24.92 11.68 -27.21
C PRO A 42 -25.53 10.77 -28.28
N ALA A 43 -24.84 10.56 -29.41
CA ALA A 43 -25.20 9.59 -30.44
C ALA A 43 -25.11 8.12 -29.97
N GLN A 44 -24.38 7.85 -28.88
CA GLN A 44 -24.17 6.50 -28.35
C GLN A 44 -25.00 6.18 -27.11
N ASP A 45 -25.90 7.07 -26.66
CA ASP A 45 -26.76 6.77 -25.51
C ASP A 45 -27.87 5.79 -25.94
N PRO A 46 -27.78 4.50 -25.61
CA PRO A 46 -28.70 3.49 -26.13
C PRO A 46 -30.12 3.67 -25.59
N THR A 47 -30.31 4.53 -24.58
CA THR A 47 -31.64 4.92 -24.10
C THR A 47 -32.36 5.90 -25.03
N ALA A 48 -31.64 6.62 -25.91
CA ALA A 48 -32.24 7.58 -26.83
C ALA A 48 -33.04 6.91 -27.96
N GLN A 49 -32.78 5.62 -28.24
CA GLN A 49 -33.41 4.85 -29.31
C GLN A 49 -34.62 4.02 -28.84
N GLY A 50 -35.05 4.17 -27.59
CA GLY A 50 -36.10 3.34 -26.98
C GLY A 50 -35.62 1.94 -26.57
N ALA A 51 -36.52 1.16 -25.97
CA ALA A 51 -36.22 -0.20 -25.54
C ALA A 51 -36.24 -1.16 -26.73
N THR A 52 -35.06 -1.49 -27.26
CA THR A 52 -34.89 -2.50 -28.32
C THR A 52 -33.88 -3.57 -27.88
N PRO A 53 -33.98 -4.82 -28.38
CA PRO A 53 -33.01 -5.88 -28.06
C PRO A 53 -31.56 -5.46 -28.35
N GLY A 54 -31.32 -4.74 -29.45
CA GLY A 54 -30.00 -4.22 -29.81
C GLY A 54 -29.47 -3.17 -28.82
N ALA A 55 -30.33 -2.31 -28.28
CA ALA A 55 -29.93 -1.35 -27.23
C ALA A 55 -29.52 -2.06 -25.93
N VAL A 56 -30.24 -3.12 -25.55
CA VAL A 56 -29.92 -3.95 -24.38
C VAL A 56 -28.56 -4.63 -24.57
N GLN A 57 -28.33 -5.25 -25.73
CA GLN A 57 -27.06 -5.93 -26.02
C GLN A 57 -25.87 -4.96 -25.99
N ARG A 58 -26.02 -3.78 -26.59
CA ARG A 58 -24.97 -2.74 -26.54
C ARG A 58 -24.65 -2.30 -25.11
N LEU A 59 -25.66 -2.17 -24.24
CA LEU A 59 -25.43 -1.81 -22.84
C LEU A 59 -24.68 -2.90 -22.07
N TYR A 60 -25.00 -4.17 -22.28
CA TYR A 60 -24.25 -5.27 -21.67
C TYR A 60 -22.81 -5.30 -22.16
N ALA A 61 -22.56 -5.16 -23.46
CA ALA A 61 -21.20 -5.07 -24.01
C ALA A 61 -20.43 -3.86 -23.44
N GLN A 62 -21.09 -2.71 -23.25
CA GLN A 62 -20.47 -1.57 -22.57
C GLN A 62 -20.21 -1.82 -21.08
N ALA A 63 -21.07 -2.60 -20.40
CA ALA A 63 -20.89 -2.97 -19.00
C ALA A 63 -19.72 -3.96 -18.83
N GLU A 64 -19.53 -4.89 -19.76
CA GLU A 64 -18.38 -5.80 -19.83
C GLU A 64 -17.07 -5.00 -19.96
N ARG A 65 -16.98 -4.11 -20.96
CA ARG A 65 -15.81 -3.22 -21.11
C ARG A 65 -15.55 -2.36 -19.86
N ALA A 66 -16.62 -1.87 -19.22
CA ALA A 66 -16.47 -1.14 -17.96
C ALA A 66 -15.98 -2.02 -16.81
N THR A 67 -16.35 -3.31 -16.81
CA THR A 67 -15.92 -4.31 -15.82
C THR A 67 -14.46 -4.66 -16.00
N GLU A 68 -13.99 -4.83 -17.25
CA GLU A 68 -12.56 -5.01 -17.55
C GLU A 68 -11.72 -3.84 -17.05
N ARG A 69 -12.16 -2.60 -17.29
CA ARG A 69 -11.50 -1.39 -16.76
C ARG A 69 -11.52 -1.33 -15.24
N TYR A 70 -12.62 -1.74 -14.60
CA TYR A 70 -12.72 -1.87 -13.15
C TYR A 70 -11.68 -2.88 -12.62
N ASN A 71 -11.63 -4.08 -13.18
CA ASN A 71 -10.71 -5.15 -12.80
C ASN A 71 -9.25 -4.71 -12.97
N ALA A 72 -8.93 -4.04 -14.08
CA ALA A 72 -7.59 -3.49 -14.33
C ALA A 72 -7.22 -2.42 -13.29
N ALA A 73 -8.14 -1.52 -12.95
CA ALA A 73 -7.93 -0.51 -11.91
C ALA A 73 -7.76 -1.14 -10.52
N GLU A 74 -8.50 -2.21 -10.21
CA GLU A 74 -8.39 -2.95 -8.96
C GLU A 74 -7.02 -3.63 -8.85
N ALA A 75 -6.61 -4.39 -9.87
CA ALA A 75 -5.29 -5.03 -9.93
C ALA A 75 -4.14 -4.02 -9.82
N HIS A 76 -4.26 -2.87 -10.48
CA HIS A 76 -3.29 -1.77 -10.35
C HIS A 76 -3.22 -1.23 -8.91
N THR A 77 -4.39 -1.01 -8.28
CA THR A 77 -4.50 -0.53 -6.90
C THR A 77 -3.87 -1.50 -5.91
N GLU A 78 -4.07 -2.80 -6.08
CA GLU A 78 -3.40 -3.82 -5.26
C GLU A 78 -1.89 -3.82 -5.43
N GLY A 79 -1.42 -3.66 -6.68
CA GLY A 79 0.00 -3.51 -6.99
C GLY A 79 0.62 -2.29 -6.29
N LEU A 80 -0.09 -1.16 -6.25
CA LEU A 80 0.33 0.03 -5.51
C LEU A 80 0.34 -0.20 -4.00
N ARG A 81 -0.67 -0.88 -3.46
CA ARG A 81 -0.75 -1.20 -2.02
C ARG A 81 0.48 -2.00 -1.57
N ARG A 82 0.80 -3.09 -2.28
CA ARG A 82 2.00 -3.90 -1.98
C ARG A 82 3.30 -3.10 -2.02
N GLN A 83 3.39 -2.10 -2.91
CA GLN A 83 4.56 -1.24 -3.00
C GLN A 83 4.65 -0.25 -1.84
N VAL A 84 3.51 0.33 -1.43
CA VAL A 84 3.43 1.18 -0.24
C VAL A 84 3.84 0.40 1.01
N ASP A 85 3.32 -0.81 1.18
CA ASP A 85 3.65 -1.66 2.34
C ASP A 85 5.16 -1.94 2.42
N ARG A 86 5.79 -2.30 1.29
CA ARG A 86 7.25 -2.49 1.21
C ARG A 86 8.04 -1.21 1.49
N LEU A 87 7.55 -0.05 1.06
CA LEU A 87 8.19 1.24 1.31
C LEU A 87 8.10 1.62 2.78
N GLN A 88 6.94 1.44 3.41
CA GLN A 88 6.73 1.70 4.83
C GLN A 88 7.65 0.83 5.69
N ASP A 89 7.77 -0.45 5.35
CA ASP A 89 8.67 -1.39 6.00
C ASP A 89 10.16 -0.99 5.86
N ARG A 90 10.58 -0.54 4.66
CA ARG A 90 11.92 0.03 4.48
C ARG A 90 12.15 1.29 5.32
N VAL A 91 11.17 2.19 5.38
CA VAL A 91 11.22 3.41 6.20
C VAL A 91 11.34 3.06 7.69
N ALA A 92 10.59 2.07 8.17
CA ALA A 92 10.64 1.62 9.56
C ALA A 92 12.04 1.08 9.92
N ARG A 93 12.59 0.17 9.12
CA ARG A 93 13.97 -0.33 9.31
C ARG A 93 15.01 0.77 9.20
N GLY A 94 14.85 1.70 8.26
CA GLY A 94 15.74 2.85 8.10
C GLY A 94 15.74 3.76 9.32
N GLN A 95 14.57 4.02 9.91
CA GLN A 95 14.44 4.79 11.15
C GLN A 95 15.09 4.07 12.33
N GLU A 96 14.87 2.76 12.47
CA GLU A 96 15.48 1.96 13.52
C GLU A 96 17.02 1.98 13.42
N ARG A 97 17.56 1.82 12.21
CA ARG A 97 19.00 1.94 11.94
C ARG A 97 19.53 3.31 12.34
N LEU A 98 18.84 4.40 11.99
CA LEU A 98 19.23 5.75 12.41
C LEU A 98 19.21 5.92 13.92
N ASN A 99 18.23 5.36 14.62
CA ASN A 99 18.15 5.42 16.08
C ASN A 99 19.36 4.73 16.71
N ARG A 100 19.73 3.53 16.22
CA ARG A 100 20.93 2.82 16.70
C ARG A 100 22.21 3.63 16.48
N MET A 101 22.37 4.22 15.29
CA MET A 101 23.53 5.07 14.99
C MET A 101 23.57 6.32 15.88
N ARG A 102 22.41 6.95 16.13
CA ARG A 102 22.30 8.10 17.03
C ARG A 102 22.71 7.74 18.45
N LEU A 103 22.29 6.58 18.95
CA LEU A 103 22.68 6.09 20.28
C LEU A 103 24.19 5.81 20.37
N ALA A 104 24.78 5.20 19.34
CA ALA A 104 26.22 4.98 19.28
C ALA A 104 27.01 6.31 19.31
N LEU A 105 26.57 7.31 18.52
CA LEU A 105 27.18 8.64 18.54
C LEU A 105 26.98 9.35 19.89
N ALA A 106 25.80 9.21 20.51
CA ALA A 106 25.53 9.79 21.83
C ALA A 106 26.39 9.15 22.93
N ALA A 107 26.66 7.84 22.85
CA ALA A 107 27.56 7.16 23.79
C ALA A 107 28.99 7.71 23.69
N LEU A 108 29.48 7.98 22.47
CA LEU A 108 30.78 8.62 22.25
C LEU A 108 30.83 10.03 22.85
N ALA A 109 29.81 10.85 22.60
CA ALA A 109 29.72 12.19 23.16
C ALA A 109 29.65 12.18 24.70
N GLY A 110 28.88 11.26 25.28
CA GLY A 110 28.78 11.08 26.73
C GLY A 110 30.10 10.62 27.38
N GLY A 111 30.92 9.85 26.64
CA GLY A 111 32.28 9.51 27.06
C GLY A 111 33.19 10.74 27.16
N GLN A 112 33.13 11.63 26.17
CA GLN A 112 33.92 12.88 26.15
C GLN A 112 33.47 13.89 27.23
N TYR A 113 32.18 13.92 27.55
CA TYR A 113 31.66 14.77 28.63
C TYR A 113 32.12 14.26 30.01
N ARG A 114 32.09 12.93 30.24
CA ARG A 114 32.53 12.33 31.51
C ARG A 114 34.03 12.39 31.75
N SER A 115 34.86 12.52 30.72
CA SER A 115 36.30 12.79 30.88
C SER A 115 36.60 14.24 31.30
N GLY A 116 35.59 15.04 31.64
CA GLY A 116 35.76 16.30 32.39
C GLY A 116 36.19 17.49 31.53
N GLY A 117 36.04 17.45 30.21
CA GLY A 117 36.33 18.60 29.34
C GLY A 117 37.82 18.90 29.13
N VAL A 118 38.74 18.14 29.73
CA VAL A 118 40.16 18.17 29.33
C VAL A 118 40.23 17.55 27.95
N ALA A 119 40.40 18.38 26.92
CA ALA A 119 40.58 17.89 25.57
C ALA A 119 41.72 16.86 25.59
N PRO A 120 41.56 15.66 25.02
CA PRO A 120 42.63 14.66 24.98
C PRO A 120 43.95 15.25 24.45
N GLY A 121 43.88 16.24 23.57
CA GLY A 121 45.03 17.03 23.11
C GLY A 121 45.77 17.83 24.19
N LEU A 122 45.08 18.37 25.21
CA LEU A 122 45.71 19.08 26.32
C LEU A 122 46.45 18.14 27.27
N ALA A 123 45.88 16.95 27.53
CA ALA A 123 46.57 15.92 28.30
C ALA A 123 47.80 15.34 27.57
N LEU A 124 47.85 15.47 26.24
CA LEU A 124 49.00 15.08 25.43
C LEU A 124 50.15 16.08 25.49
N ILE A 125 49.86 17.38 25.50
CA ILE A 125 50.87 18.45 25.64
C ILE A 125 51.59 18.39 26.99
N LEU A 126 50.92 17.87 28.02
CA LEU A 126 51.46 17.72 29.38
C LEU A 126 52.22 16.38 29.60
N SER A 127 52.40 15.56 28.55
CA SER A 127 53.09 14.27 28.65
C SER A 127 54.61 14.46 28.60
N GLU A 128 55.33 14.01 29.63
CA GLU A 128 56.78 14.18 29.78
C GLU A 128 57.64 13.32 28.82
N ASP A 129 57.05 12.32 28.14
CA ASP A 129 57.76 11.39 27.25
C ASP A 129 57.38 11.56 25.75
N PRO A 130 58.33 11.97 24.87
CA PRO A 130 58.10 12.17 23.43
C PRO A 130 57.65 10.92 22.66
N ALA A 131 58.11 9.72 23.02
CA ALA A 131 57.74 8.48 22.32
C ALA A 131 56.29 8.08 22.65
N HIS A 132 55.89 8.31 23.91
CA HIS A 132 54.51 8.14 24.36
C HIS A 132 53.54 9.15 23.75
N TYR A 133 54.00 10.38 23.50
CA TYR A 133 53.21 11.42 22.82
C TYR A 133 52.81 11.00 21.40
N LEU A 134 53.78 10.61 20.55
CA LEU A 134 53.51 10.26 19.14
C LEU A 134 52.55 9.07 19.01
N THR A 135 52.71 8.06 19.88
CA THR A 135 51.82 6.90 19.92
C THR A 135 50.38 7.28 20.30
N LYS A 136 50.21 8.14 21.31
CA LYS A 136 48.88 8.61 21.72
C LYS A 136 48.27 9.58 20.71
N ALA A 137 49.06 10.41 20.03
CA ALA A 137 48.60 11.28 18.96
C ALA A 137 48.05 10.47 17.76
N ALA A 138 48.80 9.46 17.30
CA ALA A 138 48.38 8.58 16.21
C ALA A 138 47.08 7.80 16.55
N THR A 139 46.93 7.37 17.81
CA THR A 139 45.70 6.70 18.25
C THR A 139 44.50 7.65 18.30
N LEU A 140 44.69 8.89 18.78
CA LEU A 140 43.65 9.90 18.81
C LEU A 140 43.20 10.29 17.39
N GLU A 141 44.13 10.49 16.47
CA GLU A 141 43.85 10.76 15.06
C GLU A 141 42.99 9.64 14.45
N ARG A 142 43.40 8.38 14.64
CA ARG A 142 42.64 7.21 14.15
C ARG A 142 41.26 7.07 14.79
N ILE A 143 41.07 7.55 16.02
CA ILE A 143 39.74 7.64 16.65
C ILE A 143 38.91 8.75 15.99
N GLY A 144 39.50 9.92 15.79
CA GLY A 144 38.87 11.06 15.13
C GLY A 144 38.39 10.73 13.70
N GLU A 145 39.24 10.08 12.90
CA GLU A 145 38.88 9.62 11.56
C GLU A 145 37.70 8.65 11.58
N ARG A 146 37.69 7.71 12.54
CA ARG A 146 36.59 6.75 12.71
C ARG A 146 35.29 7.46 13.09
N GLN A 147 35.32 8.43 14.00
CA GLN A 147 34.16 9.22 14.40
C GLN A 147 33.63 10.07 13.24
N ALA A 148 34.50 10.74 12.49
CA ALA A 148 34.15 11.49 11.29
C ALA A 148 33.54 10.57 10.21
N GLY A 149 34.07 9.35 10.05
CA GLY A 149 33.50 8.31 9.21
C GLY A 149 32.08 7.92 9.63
N GLN A 150 31.86 7.64 10.92
CA GLN A 150 30.54 7.30 11.46
C GLN A 150 29.52 8.44 11.26
N LEU A 151 29.93 9.69 11.44
CA LEU A 151 29.07 10.86 11.19
C LEU A 151 28.68 10.96 9.71
N ARG A 152 29.63 10.75 8.78
CA ARG A 152 29.33 10.72 7.34
C ARG A 152 28.32 9.63 6.98
N VAL A 153 28.49 8.42 7.54
CA VAL A 153 27.53 7.31 7.33
C VAL A 153 26.16 7.65 7.92
N PHE A 154 26.10 8.32 9.07
CA PHE A 154 24.85 8.77 9.69
C PHE A 154 24.11 9.79 8.82
N GLN A 155 24.82 10.83 8.36
CA GLN A 155 24.25 11.84 7.47
C GLN A 155 23.75 11.23 6.15
N ALA A 156 24.49 10.27 5.58
CA ALA A 156 24.05 9.53 4.40
C ALA A 156 22.75 8.75 4.67
N ALA A 157 22.69 8.02 5.79
CA ALA A 157 21.51 7.29 6.20
C ALA A 157 20.29 8.21 6.41
N GLN A 158 20.48 9.42 6.95
CA GLN A 158 19.42 10.40 7.10
C GLN A 158 18.89 10.87 5.73
N ARG A 159 19.79 11.15 4.77
CA ARG A 159 19.39 11.52 3.41
C ARG A 159 18.59 10.40 2.74
N THR A 160 19.07 9.16 2.82
CA THR A 160 18.36 7.99 2.27
C THR A 160 16.98 7.81 2.91
N LEU A 161 16.86 7.94 4.24
CA LEU A 161 15.56 7.83 4.90
C LEU A 161 14.59 8.93 4.47
N ARG A 162 15.07 10.17 4.29
CA ARG A 162 14.23 11.27 3.77
C ARG A 162 13.72 10.97 2.36
N GLN A 163 14.58 10.45 1.48
CA GLN A 163 14.19 10.04 0.13
C GLN A 163 13.15 8.92 0.15
N GLN A 164 13.35 7.88 0.98
CA GLN A 164 12.41 6.78 1.13
C GLN A 164 11.04 7.24 1.66
N ARG A 165 11.02 8.20 2.59
CA ARG A 165 9.78 8.81 3.09
C ARG A 165 9.05 9.59 2.00
N ALA A 166 9.78 10.37 1.20
CA ALA A 166 9.20 11.11 0.09
C ALA A 166 8.61 10.17 -0.98
N GLU A 167 9.33 9.09 -1.32
CA GLU A 167 8.86 8.06 -2.24
C GLU A 167 7.60 7.36 -1.70
N ALA A 168 7.59 6.99 -0.41
CA ALA A 168 6.43 6.39 0.26
C ALA A 168 5.21 7.31 0.20
N ALA A 169 5.39 8.61 0.49
CA ALA A 169 4.32 9.61 0.42
C ALA A 169 3.76 9.76 -1.01
N ALA A 170 4.64 9.85 -2.01
CA ALA A 170 4.23 9.91 -3.41
C ALA A 170 3.48 8.64 -3.85
N ARG A 171 3.91 7.46 -3.40
CA ARG A 171 3.23 6.20 -3.72
C ARG A 171 1.87 6.07 -3.03
N LEU A 172 1.75 6.58 -1.80
CA LEU A 172 0.49 6.64 -1.07
C LEU A 172 -0.52 7.56 -1.78
N ALA A 173 -0.10 8.73 -2.25
CA ALA A 173 -0.96 9.63 -3.03
C ALA A 173 -1.46 8.97 -4.33
N ARG A 174 -0.59 8.22 -5.03
CA ARG A 174 -0.99 7.43 -6.21
C ARG A 174 -2.00 6.33 -5.86
N LEU A 175 -1.82 5.64 -4.73
CA LEU A 175 -2.75 4.63 -4.23
C LEU A 175 -4.13 5.24 -3.96
N GLU A 176 -4.19 6.41 -3.34
CA GLU A 176 -5.44 7.13 -3.09
C GLU A 176 -6.16 7.52 -4.38
N HIS A 177 -5.42 8.03 -5.37
CA HIS A 177 -5.99 8.33 -6.69
C HIS A 177 -6.54 7.07 -7.37
N SER A 178 -5.80 5.96 -7.30
CA SER A 178 -6.22 4.69 -7.88
C SER A 178 -7.48 4.13 -7.20
N ARG A 179 -7.58 4.23 -5.87
CA ARG A 179 -8.80 3.87 -5.12
C ARG A 179 -10.02 4.67 -5.59
N LYS A 180 -9.86 5.98 -5.82
CA LYS A 180 -10.93 6.81 -6.38
C LYS A 180 -11.32 6.35 -7.79
N ALA A 181 -10.36 5.95 -8.62
CA ALA A 181 -10.63 5.41 -9.95
C ALA A 181 -11.45 4.11 -9.89
N VAL A 182 -11.08 3.17 -9.02
CA VAL A 182 -11.83 1.92 -8.79
C VAL A 182 -13.29 2.22 -8.41
N ILE A 183 -13.53 3.17 -7.50
CA ILE A 183 -14.89 3.58 -7.11
C ILE A 183 -15.67 4.13 -8.31
N ARG A 184 -15.04 4.98 -9.15
CA ARG A 184 -15.68 5.52 -10.35
C ARG A 184 -16.04 4.41 -11.34
N HIS A 185 -15.12 3.49 -11.64
CA HIS A 185 -15.39 2.38 -12.55
C HIS A 185 -16.49 1.46 -12.02
N LYS A 186 -16.49 1.16 -10.71
CA LYS A 186 -17.55 0.38 -10.07
C LYS A 186 -18.92 1.04 -10.22
N ARG A 187 -19.00 2.36 -10.06
CA ARG A 187 -20.26 3.12 -10.27
C ARG A 187 -20.69 3.06 -11.73
N ALA A 188 -19.76 3.21 -12.68
CA ALA A 188 -20.06 3.13 -14.11
C ALA A 188 -20.61 1.74 -14.51
N VAL A 189 -19.99 0.65 -14.04
CA VAL A 189 -20.49 -0.72 -14.25
C VAL A 189 -21.91 -0.87 -13.72
N ARG A 190 -22.15 -0.49 -12.46
CA ARG A 190 -23.47 -0.57 -11.82
C ARG A 190 -24.53 0.23 -12.59
N HIS A 191 -24.18 1.44 -13.02
CA HIS A 191 -25.09 2.28 -13.78
C HIS A 191 -25.46 1.65 -15.14
N LYS A 192 -24.48 1.14 -15.89
CA LYS A 192 -24.71 0.49 -17.18
C LYS A 192 -25.57 -0.77 -17.03
N LEU A 193 -25.27 -1.61 -16.04
CA LEU A 193 -26.06 -2.82 -15.75
C LEU A 193 -27.50 -2.48 -15.32
N ALA A 194 -27.68 -1.48 -14.46
CA ALA A 194 -29.01 -1.04 -14.04
C ALA A 194 -29.83 -0.50 -15.24
N THR A 195 -29.21 0.26 -16.13
CA THR A 195 -29.86 0.74 -17.36
C THR A 195 -30.17 -0.42 -18.32
N ALA A 196 -29.25 -1.38 -18.48
CA ALA A 196 -29.49 -2.58 -19.29
C ALA A 196 -30.70 -3.37 -18.78
N ARG A 197 -30.79 -3.58 -17.46
CA ARG A 197 -31.91 -4.27 -16.83
C ARG A 197 -33.22 -3.51 -17.00
N ARG A 198 -33.22 -2.18 -16.87
CA ARG A 198 -34.40 -1.34 -17.12
C ARG A 198 -34.89 -1.46 -18.56
N LEU A 199 -33.99 -1.38 -19.55
CA LEU A 199 -34.37 -1.54 -20.96
C LEU A 199 -34.87 -2.97 -21.26
N LEU A 200 -34.23 -4.00 -20.70
CA LEU A 200 -34.69 -5.38 -20.83
C LEU A 200 -36.11 -5.57 -20.27
N ASN A 201 -36.42 -4.92 -19.15
CA ASN A 201 -37.75 -4.92 -18.54
C ASN A 201 -38.77 -4.04 -19.31
N ALA A 202 -38.32 -3.17 -20.19
CA ALA A 202 -39.17 -2.33 -21.04
C ALA A 202 -39.46 -2.96 -22.42
N LEU A 203 -38.75 -4.02 -22.82
CA LEU A 203 -39.06 -4.78 -24.04
C LEU A 203 -40.46 -5.41 -23.99
N SER A 204 -41.06 -5.68 -25.15
CA SER A 204 -42.27 -6.50 -25.19
C SER A 204 -41.98 -7.93 -24.68
N PRO A 205 -42.99 -8.67 -24.17
CA PRO A 205 -42.78 -10.03 -23.68
C PRO A 205 -42.13 -10.95 -24.72
N GLY A 206 -42.54 -10.86 -25.99
CA GLY A 206 -42.00 -11.66 -27.09
C GLY A 206 -40.55 -11.31 -27.45
N GLU A 207 -40.21 -10.02 -27.49
CA GLU A 207 -38.82 -9.59 -27.71
C GLU A 207 -37.92 -9.99 -26.54
N ARG A 208 -38.43 -9.91 -25.31
CA ARG A 208 -37.68 -10.31 -24.12
C ARG A 208 -37.39 -11.80 -24.10
N THR A 209 -38.39 -12.66 -24.36
CA THR A 209 -38.17 -14.11 -24.43
C THR A 209 -37.21 -14.46 -25.57
N ALA A 210 -37.40 -13.88 -26.75
CA ALA A 210 -36.48 -14.06 -27.87
C ALA A 210 -35.04 -13.64 -27.52
N TYR A 211 -34.86 -12.48 -26.85
CA TYR A 211 -33.55 -12.02 -26.39
C TYR A 211 -32.92 -12.97 -25.36
N LEU A 212 -33.70 -13.46 -24.38
CA LEU A 212 -33.19 -14.37 -23.35
C LEU A 212 -32.85 -15.76 -23.91
N HIS A 213 -33.63 -16.28 -24.87
CA HIS A 213 -33.33 -17.56 -25.52
C HIS A 213 -32.21 -17.47 -26.55
N GLY A 214 -32.08 -16.33 -27.25
CA GLY A 214 -31.04 -16.09 -28.24
C GLY A 214 -29.72 -15.56 -27.66
N SER A 215 -29.71 -15.09 -26.40
CA SER A 215 -28.49 -14.64 -25.73
C SER A 215 -27.79 -15.82 -25.04
N PRO A 216 -26.61 -16.27 -25.51
CA PRO A 216 -25.88 -17.36 -24.86
C PRO A 216 -25.49 -17.05 -23.39
N ALA A 217 -25.55 -15.78 -22.97
CA ALA A 217 -25.28 -15.35 -21.60
C ALA A 217 -26.41 -15.65 -20.58
N ALA A 218 -27.65 -15.92 -21.03
CA ALA A 218 -28.78 -16.15 -20.11
C ALA A 218 -28.89 -17.61 -19.63
N LEU A 219 -28.16 -18.54 -20.26
CA LEU A 219 -28.20 -19.98 -19.97
C LEU A 219 -27.01 -20.48 -19.14
N GLN A 220 -26.10 -19.60 -18.70
CA GLN A 220 -25.09 -19.96 -17.70
C GLN A 220 -25.47 -19.38 -16.33
N PRO A 221 -26.10 -20.15 -15.42
CA PRO A 221 -25.74 -19.99 -14.02
C PRO A 221 -24.22 -20.13 -13.99
N SER A 222 -23.50 -19.18 -13.39
CA SER A 222 -22.04 -19.17 -13.30
C SER A 222 -21.54 -20.46 -12.65
N GLY A 223 -21.45 -21.53 -13.44
CA GLY A 223 -20.72 -22.74 -13.12
C GLY A 223 -19.27 -22.33 -13.08
N ALA A 224 -18.60 -22.67 -11.99
CA ALA A 224 -17.18 -22.47 -11.84
C ALA A 224 -16.46 -22.87 -13.14
N PRO A 225 -15.43 -22.13 -13.58
CA PRO A 225 -14.62 -22.55 -14.72
C PRO A 225 -14.21 -24.01 -14.50
N ASP A 226 -14.29 -24.81 -15.56
CA ASP A 226 -13.93 -26.23 -15.58
C ASP A 226 -12.41 -26.35 -15.37
N LEU A 227 -12.00 -26.08 -14.14
CA LEU A 227 -10.64 -26.15 -13.67
C LEU A 227 -10.40 -27.60 -13.26
N PRO A 228 -9.28 -28.21 -13.69
CA PRO A 228 -8.94 -29.55 -13.23
C PRO A 228 -8.90 -29.55 -11.69
N PRO A 229 -9.37 -30.63 -11.05
CA PRO A 229 -9.47 -30.70 -9.60
C PRO A 229 -8.10 -30.43 -8.97
N SER A 230 -8.04 -29.47 -8.05
CA SER A 230 -6.81 -29.05 -7.39
C SER A 230 -6.18 -30.13 -6.50
N SER A 231 -6.91 -31.23 -6.26
CA SER A 231 -6.45 -32.40 -5.52
C SER A 231 -7.32 -33.64 -5.81
N PRO A 232 -6.81 -34.86 -5.54
CA PRO A 232 -7.59 -36.09 -5.67
C PRO A 232 -8.83 -36.13 -4.75
N ARG A 233 -8.81 -35.45 -3.60
CA ARG A 233 -10.01 -35.28 -2.75
C ARG A 233 -11.06 -34.37 -3.38
N ALA A 234 -10.63 -33.30 -4.07
CA ALA A 234 -11.53 -32.42 -4.81
C ALA A 234 -12.18 -33.17 -5.99
N ALA A 235 -11.44 -34.07 -6.65
CA ALA A 235 -11.98 -34.93 -7.70
C ALA A 235 -13.08 -35.87 -7.17
N ALA A 236 -12.83 -36.53 -6.03
CA ALA A 236 -13.80 -37.43 -5.41
C ALA A 236 -15.08 -36.70 -4.95
N ALA A 237 -14.95 -35.48 -4.42
CA ALA A 237 -16.10 -34.65 -4.02
C ALA A 237 -16.95 -34.22 -5.24
N LEU A 238 -16.31 -33.94 -6.38
CA LEU A 238 -17.00 -33.55 -7.60
C LEU A 238 -17.81 -34.73 -8.19
N GLU A 239 -17.23 -35.93 -8.19
CA GLU A 239 -17.91 -37.15 -8.64
C GLU A 239 -19.08 -37.52 -7.72
N ALA A 240 -18.91 -37.40 -6.40
CA ALA A 240 -19.99 -37.60 -5.43
C ALA A 240 -21.15 -36.61 -5.64
N ALA A 241 -20.84 -35.34 -5.94
CA ALA A 241 -21.85 -34.32 -6.24
C ALA A 241 -22.58 -34.60 -7.56
N ARG A 242 -21.87 -35.04 -8.61
CA ARG A 242 -22.48 -35.43 -9.89
C ARG A 242 -23.41 -36.64 -9.75
N GLY A 243 -23.04 -37.62 -8.93
CA GLY A 243 -23.89 -38.78 -8.63
C GLY A 243 -25.15 -38.46 -7.82
N ALA A 244 -25.21 -37.30 -7.16
CA ALA A 244 -26.37 -36.88 -6.36
C ALA A 244 -27.44 -36.13 -7.17
N VAL A 245 -27.09 -35.55 -8.34
CA VAL A 245 -27.99 -34.71 -9.15
C VAL A 245 -29.01 -35.52 -9.97
N GLY A 246 -28.92 -36.86 -9.97
CA GLY A 246 -29.84 -37.76 -10.69
C GLY A 246 -30.64 -38.71 -9.81
N ARG A 247 -30.68 -38.50 -8.49
CA ARG A 247 -31.49 -39.32 -7.57
C ARG A 247 -32.85 -38.67 -7.35
N PRO A 248 -33.97 -39.43 -7.46
CA PRO A 248 -35.31 -38.90 -7.23
C PRO A 248 -35.52 -38.47 -5.79
#